data_AF-A0AAW6D8Z6-F1
#
_entry.id   AF-A0AAW6D8Z6-F1
#
_cell.length_a   1.000
_cell.length_b   1.000
_cell.length_c   1.000
_cell.angle_alpha   90.00
_cell.angle_beta   90.00
_cell.angle_gamma   90.00
#
_symmetry.space_group_name_H-M   'P 1'
#
loop_
_entity.id
_entity.type
_entity.pdbx_description
1 polymer ?
#
loop_
_entity_poly.entity_id
_entity_poly.type
_entity_poly.pdbx_seq_one_letter_code
_entity_poly.pdbx_strand_id
1 'polypeptide(L)'
;MAFYPANLHLPWQTPVSIQWMKLRTPENLDLCNQALEEIAQTYGCYFINCNADLVDDRKEQKAEHTYDGIHLYANAYLKVFEVLEPYLLH
;
A
#
# COMPACT_ATOMS: atom_id res chain seq x y z
N MET A 1 -5.29 9.38 -1.10
CA MET A 1 -4.08 8.66 -0.68
C MET A 1 -4.00 7.36 -1.46
N ALA A 2 -2.80 6.89 -1.78
CA ALA A 2 -2.58 5.61 -2.46
C ALA A 2 -3.17 4.43 -1.66
N PHE A 3 -3.66 3.42 -2.37
CA PHE A 3 -3.77 2.08 -1.82
C PHE A 3 -2.38 1.58 -1.39
N TYR A 4 -2.32 0.99 -0.21
CA TYR A 4 -1.10 0.35 0.29
C TYR A 4 -0.72 -0.89 -0.55
N PRO A 5 0.58 -1.24 -0.58
CA PRO A 5 1.01 -2.47 -1.21
C PRO A 5 0.39 -3.69 -0.52
N ALA A 6 0.33 -4.80 -1.24
CA ALA A 6 -0.02 -6.11 -0.69
C ALA A 6 1.16 -7.07 -0.91
N ASN A 7 1.16 -8.20 -0.20
CA ASN A 7 2.11 -9.29 -0.41
C ASN A 7 1.36 -10.60 -0.60
N LEU A 8 1.53 -11.24 -1.76
CA LEU A 8 0.88 -12.51 -2.12
C LEU A 8 1.81 -13.71 -1.96
N HIS A 9 3.02 -13.48 -1.44
CA HIS A 9 4.12 -14.43 -1.38
C HIS A 9 4.64 -14.64 0.04
N LEU A 10 3.85 -14.29 1.07
CA LEU A 10 4.22 -14.59 2.45
C LEU A 10 4.23 -16.10 2.68
N PRO A 11 5.24 -16.64 3.39
CA PRO A 11 5.38 -18.10 3.54
C PRO A 11 4.28 -18.74 4.40
N TRP A 12 3.49 -17.94 5.13
CA TRP A 12 2.38 -18.41 5.97
C TRP A 12 0.99 -18.18 5.36
N GLN A 13 0.91 -17.71 4.11
CA GLN A 13 -0.39 -17.56 3.43
C GLN A 13 -1.01 -18.90 3.05
N THR A 14 -2.34 -18.95 3.09
CA THR A 14 -3.12 -20.10 2.65
C THR A 14 -3.55 -19.93 1.18
N PRO A 15 -3.82 -21.03 0.45
CA PRO A 15 -4.38 -20.93 -0.90
C PRO A 15 -5.69 -20.11 -0.96
N VAL A 16 -6.50 -20.17 0.10
CA VAL A 16 -7.74 -19.40 0.21
C VAL A 16 -7.46 -17.90 0.34
N SER A 17 -6.52 -17.51 1.21
CA SER A 17 -6.16 -16.10 1.36
C SER A 17 -5.56 -15.53 0.08
N ILE A 18 -4.67 -16.28 -0.59
CA ILE A 18 -4.11 -15.87 -1.89
C ILE A 18 -5.24 -15.67 -2.92
N GLN A 19 -6.21 -16.59 -2.98
CA GLN A 19 -7.33 -16.47 -3.90
C GLN A 19 -8.20 -15.22 -3.66
N TRP A 20 -8.44 -14.85 -2.40
CA TRP A 20 -9.20 -13.63 -2.06
C TRP A 20 -8.45 -12.35 -2.48
N MET A 21 -7.12 -12.40 -2.49
CA MET A 21 -6.26 -11.24 -2.72
C MET A 21 -5.65 -11.21 -4.12
N LYS A 22 -5.94 -12.19 -4.98
CA LYS A 22 -5.25 -12.41 -6.27
C LYS A 22 -5.23 -11.22 -7.24
N LEU A 23 -6.11 -10.23 -7.06
CA LEU A 23 -6.14 -9.02 -7.89
C LEU A 23 -5.32 -7.87 -7.30
N ARG A 24 -4.79 -7.99 -6.08
CA ARG A 24 -3.94 -6.99 -5.42
C ARG A 24 -2.48 -7.14 -5.83
N THR A 25 -2.22 -7.33 -7.12
CA THR A 25 -0.85 -7.36 -7.64
C THR A 25 -0.27 -5.94 -7.65
N PRO A 26 1.07 -5.78 -7.62
CA PRO A 26 1.70 -4.47 -7.75
C PRO A 26 1.21 -3.68 -8.96
N GLU A 27 1.01 -4.35 -10.11
CA GLU A 27 0.55 -3.71 -11.35
C GLU A 27 -0.88 -3.17 -11.22
N ASN A 28 -1.79 -3.95 -10.63
CA ASN A 28 -3.16 -3.51 -10.43
C ASN A 28 -3.26 -2.38 -9.41
N LEU A 29 -2.45 -2.44 -8.34
CA LEU A 29 -2.38 -1.37 -7.35
C LEU A 29 -1.79 -0.09 -7.94
N ASP A 30 -0.74 -0.19 -8.76
CA ASP A 30 -0.15 0.95 -9.49
C ASP A 30 -1.20 1.58 -10.42
N LEU A 31 -1.97 0.79 -11.17
CA LEU A 31 -3.08 1.28 -12.02
C LEU A 31 -4.16 2.00 -11.20
N CYS A 32 -4.59 1.41 -10.07
CA CYS A 32 -5.56 2.05 -9.20
C CYS A 32 -5.03 3.35 -8.59
N ASN A 33 -3.76 3.38 -8.20
CA ASN A 33 -3.11 4.55 -7.60
C ASN A 33 -2.95 5.70 -8.61
N GLN A 34 -2.60 5.39 -9.85
CA GLN A 34 -2.58 6.38 -10.93
C GLN A 34 -3.97 6.98 -11.15
N ALA A 35 -5.02 6.15 -11.23
CA ALA A 35 -6.38 6.64 -11.38
C ALA A 35 -6.83 7.52 -10.19
N LEU A 36 -6.45 7.15 -8.96
CA LEU A 36 -6.71 7.97 -7.77
C LEU A 36 -5.96 9.30 -7.80
N GLU A 37 -4.74 9.34 -8.31
CA GLU A 37 -3.96 10.56 -8.49
C GLU A 37 -4.62 11.50 -9.50
N GLU A 38 -5.06 10.98 -10.65
CA GLU A 38 -5.79 11.73 -11.67
C GLU A 38 -7.11 12.31 -11.11
N ILE A 39 -7.84 11.53 -10.31
CA ILE A 39 -9.05 12.00 -9.61
C ILE A 39 -8.69 13.11 -8.61
N ALA A 40 -7.66 12.93 -7.79
CA ALA A 40 -7.25 13.95 -6.83
C ALA A 40 -6.90 15.28 -7.52
N GLN A 41 -6.15 15.22 -8.62
CA GLN A 41 -5.82 16.39 -9.43
C GLN A 41 -7.07 17.08 -10.00
N THR A 42 -8.04 16.30 -10.49
CA THR A 42 -9.31 16.82 -11.04
C THR A 42 -10.09 17.68 -10.03
N TYR A 43 -10.03 17.32 -8.74
CA TYR A 43 -10.72 18.04 -7.67
C TYR A 43 -9.83 19.00 -6.88
N GLY A 44 -8.58 19.23 -7.32
CA GLY A 44 -7.64 20.10 -6.62
C GLY A 44 -7.21 19.57 -5.24
N CYS A 45 -7.27 18.26 -5.04
CA CYS A 45 -6.84 17.57 -3.82
C CYS A 45 -5.38 17.08 -3.94
N TYR A 46 -4.73 16.88 -2.80
CA TYR A 46 -3.43 16.21 -2.76
C TYR A 46 -3.58 14.70 -2.89
N PHE A 47 -2.88 14.11 -3.86
CA PHE A 47 -2.58 12.68 -3.83
C PHE A 47 -1.34 12.46 -2.97
N ILE A 48 -1.46 11.57 -1.98
CA ILE A 48 -0.38 11.23 -1.06
C ILE A 48 -0.06 9.75 -1.25
N ASN A 49 1.19 9.44 -1.57
CA ASN A 49 1.68 8.08 -1.73
C ASN A 49 2.66 7.75 -0.60
N CYS A 50 2.25 6.88 0.33
CA CYS A 50 3.04 6.48 1.49
C CYS A 50 3.83 5.17 1.27
N ASN A 51 3.87 4.65 0.05
CA ASN A 51 4.30 3.26 -0.19
C ASN A 51 5.82 3.06 -0.27
N ALA A 52 6.61 4.14 -0.43
CA ALA A 52 8.04 4.04 -0.72
C ALA A 52 8.82 3.15 0.26
N ASP A 53 8.58 3.31 1.57
CA ASP A 53 9.25 2.51 2.61
C ASP A 53 8.49 1.24 3.00
N LEU A 54 7.32 1.00 2.42
CA LEU A 54 6.47 -0.16 2.69
C LEU A 54 6.76 -1.35 1.77
N VAL A 55 7.42 -1.12 0.64
CA VAL A 55 7.61 -2.13 -0.41
C VAL A 55 9.00 -2.77 -0.41
N ASP A 56 9.06 -4.03 -0.84
CA ASP A 56 10.31 -4.75 -1.15
C ASP A 56 10.72 -4.58 -2.63
N ASP A 57 11.76 -5.31 -3.04
CA ASP A 57 12.29 -5.28 -4.42
C ASP A 57 11.29 -5.78 -5.48
N ARG A 58 10.23 -6.48 -5.07
CA ARG A 58 9.14 -6.93 -5.94
C ARG A 58 7.97 -5.95 -5.98
N LYS A 59 8.12 -4.80 -5.32
CA LYS A 59 7.05 -3.83 -5.04
C LYS A 59 5.92 -4.38 -4.18
N GLU A 60 6.13 -5.51 -3.51
CA GLU A 60 5.16 -6.09 -2.59
C GLU A 60 5.39 -5.54 -1.17
N GLN A 61 4.36 -5.61 -0.33
CA GLN A 61 4.50 -5.17 1.06
C GLN A 61 5.57 -5.99 1.77
N LYS A 62 6.52 -5.35 2.45
CA LYS A 62 7.58 -6.04 3.21
C LYS A 62 6.98 -7.04 4.20
N ALA A 63 7.59 -8.22 4.32
CA ALA A 63 7.06 -9.28 5.19
C ALA A 63 7.02 -8.86 6.67
N GLU A 64 7.98 -8.06 7.14
CA GLU A 64 8.00 -7.50 8.50
C GLU A 64 6.94 -6.41 8.76
N HIS A 65 6.18 -6.02 7.75
CA HIS A 65 5.16 -4.97 7.82
C HIS A 65 3.73 -5.52 7.79
N THR A 66 3.53 -6.84 7.72
CA THR A 66 2.18 -7.43 7.61
C THR A 66 2.07 -8.82 8.24
N TYR A 67 0.89 -9.13 8.77
CA TYR A 67 0.57 -10.49 9.23
C TYR A 67 -0.21 -11.32 8.20
N ASP A 68 -0.87 -10.70 7.22
CA ASP A 68 -1.76 -11.40 6.28
C ASP A 68 -1.52 -11.05 4.81
N GLY A 69 -0.64 -10.08 4.52
CA GLY A 69 -0.36 -9.60 3.17
C GLY A 69 -1.21 -8.40 2.74
N ILE A 70 -2.04 -7.84 3.63
CA ILE A 70 -2.81 -6.60 3.38
C ILE A 70 -2.64 -5.61 4.53
N HIS A 71 -2.85 -6.07 5.76
CA HIS A 71 -2.89 -5.19 6.91
C HIS A 71 -1.48 -4.85 7.37
N LEU A 72 -1.33 -3.62 7.89
CA LEU A 72 -0.07 -3.08 8.35
C LEU A 72 0.13 -3.40 9.84
N TYR A 73 1.34 -3.79 10.21
CA TYR A 73 1.80 -3.74 11.59
C TYR A 73 2.08 -2.29 12.04
N ALA A 74 2.25 -2.09 13.34
CA ALA A 74 2.48 -0.76 13.92
C ALA A 74 3.75 -0.06 13.38
N ASN A 75 4.83 -0.80 13.16
CA ASN A 75 6.06 -0.28 12.55
C ASN A 75 5.82 0.24 11.12
N ALA A 76 4.94 -0.41 10.36
CA ALA A 76 4.58 0.02 9.02
C ALA A 76 3.66 1.27 9.05
N TYR A 77 2.72 1.33 10.01
CA TYR A 77 1.92 2.54 10.24
C TYR A 77 2.77 3.75 10.63
N LEU A 78 3.89 3.57 11.33
CA LEU A 78 4.83 4.65 11.61
C LEU A 78 5.39 5.26 10.31
N LYS A 79 5.72 4.42 9.31
CA LYS A 79 6.17 4.89 7.98
C LYS A 79 5.10 5.66 7.22
N VAL A 80 3.85 5.21 7.33
CA VAL A 80 2.71 5.97 6.78
C VAL A 80 2.59 7.33 7.48
N PHE A 81 2.71 7.36 8.81
CA PHE A 81 2.61 8.59 9.59
C PHE A 81 3.70 9.60 9.23
N GLU A 82 4.96 9.15 9.11
CA GLU A 82 6.10 10.01 8.71
C GLU A 82 5.85 10.71 7.35
N VAL A 83 5.19 10.05 6.40
CA VAL A 83 4.82 10.65 5.11
C VAL A 83 3.59 11.56 5.22
N LEU A 84 2.64 11.24 6.10
CA LEU A 84 1.42 12.02 6.28
C LEU A 84 1.62 13.30 7.10
N GLU A 85 2.58 13.29 8.04
CA GLU A 85 2.80 14.38 9.01
C GLU A 85 2.85 15.77 8.37
N PRO A 86 3.57 16.02 7.25
CA PRO A 86 3.59 17.33 6.59
C PRO A 86 2.22 17.82 6.11
N TYR A 87 1.27 16.91 5.86
CA TYR A 87 -0.07 17.25 5.38
C TYR A 87 -1.08 17.48 6.51
N LEU A 88 -0.75 17.10 7.75
CA LEU A 88 -1.65 17.19 8.91
C LEU A 88 -1.43 18.47 9.74
N LEU A 89 -0.26 19.09 9.66
CA LEU A 89 0.16 20.21 10.50
C LEU A 89 -0.23 21.58 9.92
N HIS A 90 -1.37 21.66 9.22
CA HIS A 90 -1.88 22.87 8.57
C HIS A 90 -3.33 23.14 8.92
#